data_AF-A0A920D2C9-F1
#
_entry.id   AF-A0A920D2C9-F1
#
_cell.length_a   1.000
_cell.length_b   1.000
_cell.length_c   1.000
_cell.angle_alpha   90.00
_cell.angle_beta   90.00
_cell.angle_gamma   90.00
#
_symmetry.space_group_name_H-M   'P 1'
#
loop_
_entity.id
_entity.type
_entity.pdbx_description
1 polymer ?
#
loop_
_entity_poly.entity_id
_entity_poly.type
_entity_poly.pdbx_seq_one_letter_code
_entity_poly.pdbx_strand_id
1 'polypeptide(L)'
;MEITDEDGFPAISNPKELSSLVLEQLAAFPIIYRAESHHDLIGHMLTFSHALNILFDLGHVSFFERGLTPILKMITVLRYSQNVKPGDSVKLVSPVDQLPLQQAERASVLPTDPKFWETDYSKQDWEYGHVFKFPHSFYDHLRRVEPKKDSYTEYFRFIIPQSTQLK
;
A
#
# COMPACT_ATOMS: atom_id res chain seq x y z
N MET A 1 -9.83 9.90 15.71
CA MET A 1 -8.71 9.09 16.21
C MET A 1 -7.52 10.00 16.45
N GLU A 2 -7.00 10.00 17.67
CA GLU A 2 -5.76 10.68 18.06
C GLU A 2 -4.61 9.67 17.98
N ILE A 3 -3.39 10.13 17.70
CA ILE A 3 -2.19 9.28 17.72
C ILE A 3 -1.56 9.45 19.10
N THR A 4 -1.29 8.36 19.80
CA THR A 4 -0.67 8.35 21.12
C THR A 4 0.68 7.63 21.07
N ASP A 5 1.48 7.79 22.13
CA ASP A 5 2.76 7.06 22.25
C ASP A 5 2.55 5.52 22.26
N GLU A 6 1.36 5.06 22.69
CA GLU A 6 0.99 3.65 22.70
C GLU A 6 0.83 3.05 21.29
N ASP A 7 0.61 3.89 20.26
CA ASP A 7 0.62 3.44 18.87
C ASP A 7 2.02 2.99 18.40
N GLY A 8 3.08 3.29 19.15
CA GLY A 8 4.43 2.77 18.89
C GLY A 8 5.01 3.17 17.54
N PHE A 9 4.67 4.37 17.05
CA PHE A 9 5.27 4.89 15.82
C PHE A 9 6.70 5.37 16.05
N PRO A 10 7.62 5.11 15.10
CA PRO A 10 8.95 5.70 15.16
C PRO A 10 8.88 7.21 14.95
N ALA A 11 9.90 7.93 15.40
CA ALA A 11 10.07 9.32 15.00
C ALA A 11 10.31 9.40 13.48
N ILE A 12 9.60 10.30 12.81
CA ILE A 12 9.72 10.53 11.37
C ILE A 12 10.06 11.99 11.14
N SER A 13 11.26 12.23 10.63
CA SER A 13 11.83 13.54 10.33
C SER A 13 12.21 13.68 8.85
N ASN A 14 12.29 12.57 8.12
CA ASN A 14 12.73 12.56 6.72
C ASN A 14 12.05 11.45 5.89
N PRO A 15 12.12 11.53 4.54
CA PRO A 15 11.51 10.55 3.63
C PRO A 15 11.99 9.11 3.80
N LYS A 16 13.23 8.89 4.26
CA LYS A 16 13.77 7.54 4.48
C LYS A 16 13.05 6.85 5.65
N GLU A 17 12.86 7.56 6.75
CA GLU A 17 12.13 7.05 7.92
C GLU A 17 10.66 6.74 7.59
N LEU A 18 9.99 7.64 6.86
CA LEU A 18 8.62 7.41 6.41
C LEU A 18 8.53 6.19 5.49
N SER A 19 9.45 6.08 4.53
CA SER A 19 9.48 4.94 3.60
C SER A 19 9.75 3.62 4.31
N SER A 20 10.61 3.63 5.33
CA SER A 20 10.86 2.45 6.16
C SER A 20 9.59 2.03 6.88
N LEU A 21 8.87 2.94 7.52
CA LEU A 21 7.61 2.62 8.20
C LEU A 21 6.61 2.01 7.21
N VAL A 22 6.41 2.64 6.05
CA VAL A 22 5.42 2.22 5.05
C VAL A 22 5.72 0.82 4.50
N LEU A 23 6.99 0.50 4.22
CA LEU A 23 7.40 -0.83 3.75
C LEU A 23 7.22 -1.90 4.84
N GLU A 24 7.51 -1.57 6.10
CA GLU A 24 7.27 -2.48 7.23
C GLU A 24 5.77 -2.71 7.43
N GLN A 25 4.94 -1.68 7.29
CA GLN A 25 3.48 -1.84 7.34
C GLN A 25 2.98 -2.71 6.21
N LEU A 26 3.46 -2.54 4.97
CA LEU A 26 3.10 -3.41 3.85
C LEU A 26 3.47 -4.87 4.14
N ALA A 27 4.68 -5.13 4.64
CA ALA A 27 5.14 -6.49 4.95
C ALA A 27 4.50 -7.10 6.20
N ALA A 28 3.78 -6.32 7.00
CA ALA A 28 3.10 -6.81 8.19
C ALA A 28 1.77 -7.53 7.87
N PHE A 29 1.22 -7.42 6.66
CA PHE A 29 -0.06 -8.06 6.30
C PHE A 29 0.14 -9.48 5.78
N PRO A 30 -0.09 -10.54 6.59
CA PRO A 30 0.07 -11.91 6.12
C PRO A 30 -0.97 -12.29 5.06
N ILE A 31 -2.14 -11.64 5.09
CA ILE A 31 -3.24 -11.84 4.17
C ILE A 31 -3.76 -10.45 3.76
N ILE A 32 -3.83 -10.21 2.45
CA ILE A 32 -4.39 -9.00 1.86
C ILE A 32 -5.69 -9.42 1.18
N TYR A 33 -6.79 -8.72 1.44
CA TYR A 33 -8.07 -8.93 0.77
C TYR A 33 -8.30 -7.85 -0.30
N ARG A 34 -8.96 -8.23 -1.39
CA ARG A 34 -9.53 -7.31 -2.39
C ARG A 34 -10.79 -6.65 -1.82
N ALA A 35 -10.57 -5.80 -0.83
CA ALA A 35 -11.57 -4.92 -0.24
C ALA A 35 -10.95 -3.55 -0.04
N GLU A 36 -11.76 -2.49 -0.09
CA GLU A 36 -11.35 -1.10 0.08
C GLU A 36 -10.57 -0.92 1.40
N SER A 37 -11.02 -1.63 2.43
CA SER A 37 -10.39 -1.64 3.76
C SER A 37 -8.96 -2.23 3.81
N HIS A 38 -8.54 -3.01 2.81
CA HIS A 38 -7.21 -3.63 2.77
C HIS A 38 -6.42 -3.18 1.55
N HIS A 39 -6.82 -3.59 0.35
CA HIS A 39 -6.05 -3.33 -0.87
C HIS A 39 -5.97 -1.83 -1.19
N ASP A 40 -7.10 -1.13 -1.17
CA ASP A 40 -7.12 0.30 -1.45
C ASP A 40 -6.47 1.10 -0.33
N LEU A 41 -6.71 0.77 0.94
CA LEU A 41 -6.10 1.48 2.06
C LEU A 41 -4.56 1.31 2.10
N ILE A 42 -4.04 0.12 1.78
CA ILE A 42 -2.59 -0.11 1.59
C ILE A 42 -2.09 0.69 0.37
N GLY A 43 -2.84 0.70 -0.73
CA GLY A 43 -2.53 1.51 -1.92
C GLY A 43 -2.51 3.01 -1.64
N HIS A 44 -3.42 3.50 -0.80
CA HIS A 44 -3.48 4.88 -0.33
C HIS A 44 -2.31 5.19 0.60
N MET A 45 -1.96 4.29 1.51
CA MET A 45 -0.77 4.46 2.35
C MET A 45 0.48 4.63 1.47
N LEU A 46 0.69 3.76 0.47
CA LEU A 46 1.81 3.85 -0.46
C LEU A 46 1.81 5.16 -1.25
N THR A 47 0.68 5.51 -1.89
CA THR A 47 0.66 6.67 -2.79
C THR A 47 0.66 8.01 -2.03
N PHE A 48 0.02 8.08 -0.86
CA PHE A 48 0.01 9.28 -0.03
C PHE A 48 1.38 9.55 0.57
N SER A 49 2.03 8.53 1.17
CA SER A 49 3.36 8.70 1.76
C SER A 49 4.42 9.00 0.71
N HIS A 50 4.31 8.44 -0.49
CA HIS A 50 5.14 8.84 -1.62
C HIS A 50 4.94 10.33 -1.97
N ALA A 51 3.70 10.83 -2.04
CA ALA A 51 3.47 12.25 -2.28
C ALA A 51 4.12 13.13 -1.20
N LEU A 52 4.10 12.71 0.07
CA LEU A 52 4.82 13.41 1.13
C LEU A 52 6.34 13.42 0.88
N ASN A 53 6.91 12.27 0.52
CA ASN A 53 8.34 12.19 0.20
C ASN A 53 8.72 13.15 -0.92
N ILE A 54 7.91 13.24 -1.98
CA ILE A 54 8.15 14.18 -3.08
C ILE A 54 8.03 15.63 -2.61
N LEU A 55 7.04 15.97 -1.76
CA LEU A 55 6.94 17.32 -1.19
C LEU A 55 8.19 17.68 -0.38
N PHE A 56 8.72 16.75 0.40
CA PHE A 56 9.97 16.96 1.13
C PHE A 56 11.15 17.17 0.19
N ASP A 57 11.32 16.32 -0.83
CA ASP A 57 12.39 16.41 -1.82
C ASP A 57 12.34 17.74 -2.60
N LEU A 58 11.14 18.29 -2.82
CA LEU A 58 10.91 19.59 -3.44
C LEU A 58 11.15 20.78 -2.48
N GLY A 59 11.52 20.53 -1.23
CA GLY A 59 11.79 21.56 -0.21
C GLY A 59 10.56 22.01 0.59
N HIS A 60 9.39 21.42 0.36
CA HIS A 60 8.16 21.72 1.10
C HIS A 60 8.05 20.91 2.41
N VAL A 61 9.06 21.02 3.26
CA VAL A 61 9.18 20.24 4.51
C VAL A 61 7.97 20.42 5.44
N SER A 62 7.43 21.63 5.56
CA SER A 62 6.25 21.87 6.40
C SER A 62 4.98 21.16 5.91
N PHE A 63 4.87 20.85 4.61
CA PHE A 63 3.76 20.05 4.08
C PHE A 63 3.97 18.56 4.35
N PHE A 64 5.21 18.08 4.26
CA PHE A 64 5.57 16.73 4.70
C PHE A 64 5.20 16.52 6.17
N GLU A 65 5.63 17.42 7.06
CA GLU A 65 5.36 17.34 8.51
C GLU A 65 3.86 17.35 8.81
N ARG A 66 3.10 18.26 8.19
CA ARG A 66 1.63 18.29 8.34
C ARG A 66 0.95 17.03 7.83
N GLY A 67 1.53 16.41 6.80
CA GLY A 67 1.07 15.16 6.22
C GLY A 67 1.34 13.93 7.09
N LEU A 68 2.26 13.99 8.06
CA LEU A 68 2.57 12.85 8.93
C LEU A 68 1.37 12.41 9.78
N THR A 69 0.65 13.36 10.38
CA THR A 69 -0.52 13.05 11.20
C THR A 69 -1.59 12.23 10.45
N PRO A 70 -2.09 12.64 9.25
CA PRO A 70 -3.09 11.84 8.55
C PRO A 70 -2.57 10.48 8.07
N ILE A 71 -1.31 10.36 7.63
CA ILE A 71 -0.78 9.04 7.22
C ILE A 71 -0.63 8.08 8.40
N LEU A 72 -0.19 8.58 9.55
CA LEU A 72 -0.08 7.76 10.76
C LEU A 72 -1.47 7.29 11.24
N LYS A 73 -2.50 8.14 11.15
CA LYS A 73 -3.88 7.72 11.44
C LYS A 73 -4.36 6.61 10.49
N MET A 74 -4.04 6.73 9.20
CA MET A 74 -4.36 5.70 8.22
C MET A 74 -3.67 4.37 8.54
N ILE A 75 -2.40 4.42 8.95
CA ILE A 75 -1.65 3.23 9.36
C ILE A 75 -2.25 2.58 10.60
N THR A 76 -2.70 3.34 11.59
CA THR A 76 -3.38 2.74 12.76
C THR A 76 -4.65 2.00 12.34
N VAL A 77 -5.46 2.56 11.42
CA VAL A 77 -6.64 1.85 10.88
C VAL A 77 -6.24 0.55 10.18
N LEU A 78 -5.18 0.59 9.38
CA LEU A 78 -4.60 -0.60 8.74
C LEU A 78 -4.17 -1.66 9.77
N ARG A 79 -3.51 -1.27 10.86
CA ARG A 79 -3.09 -2.20 11.92
C ARG A 79 -4.28 -2.90 12.58
N TYR A 80 -5.40 -2.20 12.77
CA TYR A 80 -6.63 -2.81 13.29
C TYR A 80 -7.23 -3.85 12.34
N SER A 81 -7.03 -3.71 11.02
CA SER A 81 -7.53 -4.65 10.02
C SER A 81 -6.54 -5.78 9.68
N GLN A 82 -5.31 -5.72 10.18
CA GLN A 82 -4.23 -6.66 9.85
C GLN A 82 -4.57 -8.14 10.07
N ASN A 83 -5.39 -8.46 11.07
CA ASN A 83 -5.71 -9.83 11.48
C ASN A 83 -7.14 -10.26 11.15
N VAL A 84 -7.83 -9.54 10.27
CA VAL A 84 -9.19 -9.90 9.83
C VAL A 84 -9.19 -11.27 9.15
N LYS A 85 -10.06 -12.16 9.62
CA LYS A 85 -10.22 -13.52 9.09
C LYS A 85 -11.47 -13.62 8.21
N PRO A 86 -11.52 -14.59 7.27
CA PRO A 86 -12.74 -14.86 6.53
C PRO A 86 -13.85 -15.25 7.50
N GLY A 87 -14.98 -14.53 7.43
CA GLY A 87 -16.13 -14.74 8.32
C GLY A 87 -16.24 -13.74 9.49
N ASP A 88 -15.24 -12.90 9.71
CA ASP A 88 -15.35 -11.78 10.65
C ASP A 88 -16.42 -10.78 10.19
N SER A 89 -17.12 -10.12 11.14
CA SER A 89 -18.09 -9.08 10.79
C SER A 89 -17.35 -7.82 10.33
N VAL A 90 -17.13 -7.71 9.02
CA VAL A 90 -16.53 -6.52 8.41
C VAL A 90 -17.63 -5.62 7.90
N LYS A 91 -17.56 -4.34 8.26
CA LYS A 91 -18.41 -3.31 7.67
C LYS A 91 -17.90 -3.01 6.27
N LEU A 92 -18.61 -3.52 5.26
CA LEU A 92 -18.38 -3.12 3.87
C LEU A 92 -18.80 -1.67 3.69
N VAL A 93 -17.93 -0.85 3.13
CA VAL A 93 -18.17 0.58 2.90
C VAL A 93 -18.12 0.95 1.42
N SER A 94 -17.56 0.09 0.58
CA SER A 94 -17.55 0.23 -0.88
C SER A 94 -18.45 -0.80 -1.58
N PRO A 95 -19.06 -0.43 -2.72
CA PRO A 95 -19.84 -1.35 -3.55
C PRO A 95 -19.00 -2.44 -4.24
N VAL A 96 -17.66 -2.30 -4.28
CA VAL A 96 -16.77 -3.37 -4.77
C VAL A 96 -16.45 -4.40 -3.69
N ASP A 97 -16.65 -4.06 -2.41
CA ASP A 97 -16.45 -4.99 -1.31
C ASP A 97 -17.60 -6.01 -1.29
N GLN A 98 -17.28 -7.29 -1.42
CA GLN A 98 -18.26 -8.38 -1.34
C GLN A 98 -17.83 -9.40 -0.29
N LEU A 99 -18.82 -9.94 0.44
CA LEU A 99 -18.62 -11.11 1.29
C LEU A 99 -18.88 -12.39 0.48
N PRO A 100 -18.11 -13.47 0.70
CA PRO A 100 -16.93 -13.53 1.56
C PRO A 100 -15.78 -12.70 0.98
N LEU A 101 -14.97 -12.11 1.87
CA LEU A 101 -13.80 -11.31 1.45
C LEU A 101 -12.91 -12.14 0.52
N GLN A 102 -12.63 -11.61 -0.67
CA GLN A 102 -11.77 -12.27 -1.64
C GLN A 102 -10.32 -11.98 -1.30
N GLN A 103 -9.51 -13.01 -1.10
CA GLN A 103 -8.08 -12.84 -0.89
C GLN A 103 -7.43 -12.30 -2.19
N ALA A 104 -6.52 -11.34 -2.05
CA ALA A 104 -5.71 -10.88 -3.14
C ALA A 104 -4.81 -12.00 -3.64
N GLU A 105 -4.77 -12.17 -4.96
CA GLU A 105 -3.87 -13.11 -5.59
C GLU A 105 -2.45 -12.54 -5.62
N ARG A 106 -1.45 -13.42 -5.58
CA ARG A 106 -0.03 -13.06 -5.72
C ARG A 106 0.36 -12.87 -7.19
N ALA A 107 0.83 -11.70 -7.59
CA ALA A 107 1.26 -11.46 -8.97
C ALA A 107 2.47 -12.33 -9.35
N SER A 108 2.40 -12.99 -10.50
CA SER A 108 3.48 -13.84 -11.02
C SER A 108 4.67 -13.01 -11.52
N VAL A 109 4.40 -11.87 -12.14
CA VAL A 109 5.38 -10.93 -12.69
C VAL A 109 5.39 -9.62 -11.91
N LEU A 110 6.55 -8.97 -11.82
CA LEU A 110 6.72 -7.66 -11.20
C LEU A 110 6.84 -6.58 -12.28
N PRO A 111 6.62 -5.29 -11.95
CA PRO A 111 6.78 -4.19 -12.91
C PRO A 111 8.21 -4.02 -13.46
N THR A 112 9.21 -4.67 -12.86
CA THR A 112 10.58 -4.74 -13.39
C THR A 112 10.74 -5.76 -14.51
N ASP A 113 9.76 -6.65 -14.71
CA ASP A 113 9.73 -7.62 -15.80
C ASP A 113 8.93 -7.04 -16.98
N PRO A 114 9.47 -7.02 -18.21
CA PRO A 114 8.75 -6.57 -19.40
C PRO A 114 7.37 -7.22 -19.58
N LYS A 115 7.21 -8.49 -19.19
CA LYS A 115 5.93 -9.23 -19.29
C LYS A 115 4.79 -8.59 -18.51
N PHE A 116 5.11 -7.84 -17.45
CA PHE A 116 4.10 -7.07 -16.72
C PHE A 116 3.42 -6.07 -17.66
N TRP A 117 4.20 -5.36 -18.47
CA TRP A 117 3.71 -4.30 -19.37
C TRP A 117 3.12 -4.81 -20.68
N GLU A 118 3.38 -6.07 -21.04
CA GLU A 118 2.75 -6.74 -22.19
C GLU A 118 1.30 -7.17 -21.89
N THR A 119 0.87 -7.10 -20.63
CA THR A 119 -0.50 -7.43 -20.24
C THR A 119 -1.47 -6.36 -20.73
N ASP A 120 -2.58 -6.79 -21.34
CA ASP A 120 -3.68 -5.90 -21.72
C ASP A 120 -4.52 -5.52 -20.49
N TYR A 121 -4.18 -4.37 -19.90
CA TYR A 121 -4.92 -3.78 -18.79
C TYR A 121 -6.15 -2.95 -19.24
N SER A 122 -6.43 -2.84 -20.54
CA SER A 122 -7.56 -2.02 -21.03
C SER A 122 -8.92 -2.54 -20.60
N LYS A 123 -8.98 -3.80 -20.16
CA LYS A 123 -10.18 -4.46 -19.63
C LYS A 123 -10.40 -4.23 -18.13
N GLN A 124 -9.47 -3.57 -17.45
CA GLN A 124 -9.54 -3.26 -16.02
C GLN A 124 -10.02 -1.82 -15.82
N ASP A 125 -11.35 -1.62 -15.89
CA ASP A 125 -12.08 -0.33 -15.85
C ASP A 125 -11.33 0.86 -15.22
N TRP A 126 -11.53 1.15 -13.93
CA TRP A 126 -10.94 2.31 -13.22
C TRP A 126 -9.57 1.98 -12.61
N GLU A 127 -9.11 0.73 -12.73
CA GLU A 127 -7.88 0.23 -12.10
C GLU A 127 -6.61 0.51 -12.92
N TYR A 128 -6.70 1.01 -14.16
CA TYR A 128 -5.52 1.38 -14.97
C TYR A 128 -4.57 2.34 -14.24
N GLY A 129 -5.10 3.22 -13.38
CA GLY A 129 -4.27 4.10 -12.56
C GLY A 129 -3.41 3.33 -11.55
N HIS A 130 -3.89 2.19 -11.05
CA HIS A 130 -3.21 1.33 -10.07
C HIS A 130 -2.00 0.65 -10.70
N VAL A 131 -2.09 0.29 -11.98
CA VAL A 131 -1.00 -0.30 -12.78
C VAL A 131 0.26 0.56 -12.76
N PHE A 132 0.12 1.90 -12.72
CA PHE A 132 1.27 2.81 -12.69
C PHE A 132 1.57 3.38 -11.31
N LYS A 133 0.56 3.86 -10.59
CA LYS A 133 0.77 4.63 -9.35
C LYS A 133 1.34 3.76 -8.22
N PHE A 134 0.96 2.47 -8.15
CA PHE A 134 1.46 1.57 -7.12
C PHE A 134 2.93 1.18 -7.37
N PRO A 135 3.34 0.73 -8.57
CA PRO A 135 4.77 0.50 -8.85
C PRO A 135 5.64 1.73 -8.63
N HIS A 136 5.22 2.88 -9.14
CA HIS A 136 5.98 4.13 -8.98
C HIS A 136 6.21 4.45 -7.50
N SER A 137 5.15 4.41 -6.69
CA SER A 137 5.23 4.70 -5.26
C SER A 137 6.04 3.66 -4.50
N PHE A 138 5.84 2.38 -4.78
CA PHE A 138 6.58 1.30 -4.13
C PHE A 138 8.09 1.39 -4.40
N TYR A 139 8.50 1.56 -5.66
CA TYR A 139 9.93 1.64 -5.98
C TYR A 139 10.57 2.94 -5.48
N ASP A 140 9.82 4.05 -5.37
CA ASP A 140 10.29 5.27 -4.70
C ASP A 140 10.53 5.04 -3.19
N HIS A 141 9.67 4.29 -2.51
CA HIS A 141 9.94 3.90 -1.12
C HIS A 141 11.13 2.95 -1.03
N LEU A 142 11.18 1.92 -1.87
CA LEU A 142 12.21 0.89 -1.84
C LEU A 142 13.61 1.47 -2.07
N ARG A 143 13.76 2.46 -2.96
CA ARG A 143 15.07 3.10 -3.22
C ARG A 143 15.59 3.92 -2.05
N ARG A 144 14.73 4.33 -1.10
CA ARG A 144 15.10 5.20 0.04
C ARG A 144 15.55 4.43 1.27
N VAL A 145 15.34 3.12 1.31
CA VAL A 145 15.54 2.28 2.50
C VAL A 145 16.66 1.26 2.26
N GLU A 146 17.48 1.06 3.28
CA GLU A 146 18.47 -0.02 3.36
C GLU A 146 18.48 -0.58 4.80
N PRO A 147 18.60 -1.91 4.99
CA PRO A 147 18.63 -2.94 3.95
C PRO A 147 17.25 -3.17 3.32
N LYS A 148 17.23 -3.52 2.03
CA LYS A 148 16.01 -3.98 1.36
C LYS A 148 15.67 -5.41 1.82
N LYS A 149 14.46 -5.61 2.35
CA LYS A 149 13.96 -6.94 2.74
C LYS A 149 13.18 -7.56 1.58
N ASP A 150 13.37 -8.85 1.34
CA ASP A 150 12.63 -9.60 0.31
C ASP A 150 11.12 -9.58 0.55
N SER A 151 10.71 -9.52 1.82
CA SER A 151 9.30 -9.42 2.21
C SER A 151 8.60 -8.20 1.59
N TYR A 152 9.30 -7.07 1.43
CA TYR A 152 8.69 -5.87 0.84
C TYR A 152 8.20 -6.12 -0.59
N THR A 153 9.06 -6.73 -1.41
CA THR A 153 8.72 -7.06 -2.79
C THR A 153 7.71 -8.19 -2.86
N GLU A 154 7.78 -9.17 -1.96
CA GLU A 154 6.83 -10.27 -1.91
C GLU A 154 5.40 -9.78 -1.61
N TYR A 155 5.21 -8.99 -0.54
CA TYR A 155 3.89 -8.48 -0.19
C TYR A 155 3.37 -7.44 -1.18
N PHE A 156 4.25 -6.71 -1.87
CA PHE A 156 3.86 -5.83 -2.96
C PHE A 156 3.17 -6.57 -4.13
N ARG A 157 3.49 -7.84 -4.37
CA ARG A 157 2.84 -8.66 -5.42
C ARG A 157 1.35 -8.85 -5.21
N PHE A 158 0.84 -8.66 -4.00
CA PHE A 158 -0.58 -8.76 -3.67
C PHE A 158 -1.32 -7.43 -3.83
N ILE A 159 -0.60 -6.33 -4.08
CA ILE A 159 -1.16 -4.99 -4.26
C ILE A 159 -1.24 -4.60 -5.74
N ILE A 160 -0.36 -5.12 -6.59
CA ILE A 160 -0.39 -4.78 -8.01
C ILE A 160 -1.48 -5.55 -8.78
N PRO A 161 -2.11 -4.93 -9.79
CA PRO A 161 -3.06 -5.62 -10.64
C PRO A 161 -2.42 -6.81 -11.35
N GLN A 162 -3.20 -7.87 -11.53
CA GLN A 162 -2.77 -9.05 -12.27
C GLN A 162 -3.43 -9.10 -13.63
N SER A 163 -2.76 -9.75 -14.59
CA SER A 163 -3.45 -10.34 -15.72
C SER A 163 -4.37 -11.42 -15.18
N THR A 164 -5.66 -11.13 -15.02
CA THR A 164 -6.65 -12.20 -15.04
C THR A 164 -6.55 -12.83 -16.42
N GLN A 165 -5.85 -13.96 -16.51
CA GLN A 165 -6.16 -14.89 -17.60
C GLN A 165 -7.62 -15.25 -17.40
N LEU A 166 -8.48 -14.61 -18.20
CA LEU A 166 -9.85 -15.06 -18.41
C LEU A 166 -9.75 -16.55 -18.74
N LYS A 167 -10.18 -17.39 -17.79
CA LYS A 167 -10.63 -18.73 -18.12
C LYS A 167 -11.94 -18.64 -18.89
#